data_AF-A0A061NEX0-F1
#
_entry.id   AF-A0A061NEX0-F1
#
_cell.length_a   1.000
_cell.length_b   1.000
_cell.length_c   1.000
_cell.angle_alpha   90.00
_cell.angle_beta   90.00
_cell.angle_gamma   90.00
#
_symmetry.space_group_name_H-M   'P 1'
#
loop_
_entity.id
_entity.type
_entity.pdbx_description
1 polymer ?
#
loop_
_entity_poly.entity_id
_entity_poly.type
_entity_poly.pdbx_seq_one_letter_code
_entity_poly.pdbx_strand_id
1 'polypeptide(L)'
;MPKAGDVEQMNYEAITKGNSDAANFYKGKDIQFEYSALTIMPQASEQAAVSYEILFKEQDMQVKALSLEVWKKECDGVWRMIRWYEEKGPASQRERVTVDD
;
A
#
# COMPACT_ATOMS: atom_id res chain seq x y z
N MET A 1 8.94 4.66 11.82
CA MET A 1 8.97 3.57 10.83
C MET A 1 10.32 2.87 10.94
N PRO A 2 10.38 1.54 10.82
CA PRO A 2 11.64 0.82 10.75
C PRO A 2 12.46 1.32 9.56
N LYS A 3 13.79 1.37 9.71
CA LYS A 3 14.68 1.80 8.63
C LYS A 3 14.79 0.67 7.60
N ALA A 4 15.16 1.02 6.37
CA ALA A 4 15.37 0.05 5.30
C ALA A 4 16.34 -1.06 5.77
N GLY A 5 15.86 -2.30 5.77
CA GLY A 5 16.65 -3.49 6.12
C GLY A 5 16.15 -4.28 7.35
N ASP A 6 15.28 -3.70 8.18
CA ASP A 6 14.76 -4.39 9.37
C ASP A 6 13.48 -5.17 9.05
N VAL A 7 13.56 -6.50 9.08
CA VAL A 7 12.38 -7.38 9.03
C VAL A 7 11.83 -7.52 10.45
N GLU A 8 10.75 -6.81 10.76
CA GLU A 8 10.10 -6.89 12.05
C GLU A 8 9.03 -8.01 12.03
N GLN A 9 9.21 -9.05 12.85
CA GLN A 9 8.18 -10.06 13.05
C GLN A 9 7.12 -9.53 14.02
N MET A 10 5.95 -9.15 13.49
CA MET A 10 4.82 -8.70 14.31
C MET A 10 3.95 -9.87 14.74
N ASN A 11 3.65 -9.94 16.04
CA ASN A 11 2.67 -10.89 16.58
C ASN A 11 1.23 -10.33 16.44
N TYR A 12 0.24 -11.16 16.76
CA TYR A 12 -1.19 -10.80 16.65
C TYR A 12 -1.56 -9.50 17.39
N GLU A 13 -1.02 -9.28 18.58
CA GLU A 13 -1.29 -8.07 19.37
C GLU A 13 -0.71 -6.82 18.72
N ALA A 14 0.52 -6.91 18.20
CA ALA A 14 1.17 -5.82 17.48
C ALA A 14 0.39 -5.44 16.21
N ILE A 15 -0.11 -6.44 15.47
CA ILE A 15 -0.96 -6.22 14.28
C ILE A 15 -2.27 -5.53 14.68
N THR A 16 -2.93 -6.03 15.72
CA THR A 16 -4.22 -5.47 16.17
C THR A 16 -4.07 -4.03 16.62
N LYS A 17 -3.00 -3.73 17.37
CA LYS A 17 -2.69 -2.36 17.80
C LYS A 17 -2.34 -1.47 16.61
N GLY A 18 -1.48 -1.93 15.70
CA GLY A 18 -1.14 -1.20 14.48
C GLY A 18 -2.37 -0.85 13.64
N ASN A 19 -3.32 -1.78 13.52
CA ASN A 19 -4.59 -1.55 12.83
C ASN A 19 -5.46 -0.51 13.55
N SER A 20 -5.54 -0.56 14.88
CA SER A 20 -6.27 0.44 15.68
C SER A 20 -5.66 1.84 15.54
N ASP A 21 -4.33 1.93 15.63
CA ASP A 21 -3.60 3.18 15.49
C ASP A 21 -3.78 3.77 14.08
N ALA A 22 -3.72 2.94 13.04
CA ALA A 22 -4.02 3.34 11.68
C ALA A 22 -5.48 3.82 11.50
N ALA A 23 -6.45 3.07 12.03
CA ALA A 23 -7.86 3.45 11.97
C ALA A 23 -8.13 4.80 12.66
N ASN A 24 -7.49 5.04 13.80
CA ASN A 24 -7.56 6.31 14.50
C ASN A 24 -6.87 7.44 13.72
N PHE A 25 -5.72 7.17 13.10
CA PHE A 25 -5.05 8.14 12.23
C PHE A 25 -5.95 8.59 11.08
N TYR A 26 -6.69 7.68 10.46
CA TYR A 26 -7.56 8.00 9.31
C TYR A 26 -8.91 8.62 9.68
N LYS A 27 -9.31 8.58 10.96
CA LYS A 27 -10.64 9.02 11.38
C LYS A 27 -10.84 10.52 11.15
N GLY A 28 -11.87 10.87 10.39
CA GLY A 28 -12.26 12.27 10.13
C GLY A 28 -11.38 13.00 9.11
N LYS A 29 -10.43 12.30 8.48
CA LYS A 29 -9.62 12.84 7.39
C LYS A 29 -10.29 12.61 6.05
N ASP A 30 -10.21 13.60 5.17
CA ASP A 30 -10.60 13.45 3.78
C ASP A 30 -9.42 12.85 3.01
N ILE A 31 -9.52 11.55 2.73
CA ILE A 31 -8.44 10.75 2.14
C ILE A 31 -8.93 10.14 0.84
N GLN A 32 -8.14 10.33 -0.20
CA GLN A 32 -8.37 9.74 -1.50
C GLN A 32 -7.17 8.89 -1.93
N PHE A 33 -7.46 7.75 -2.54
CA PHE A 33 -6.48 6.91 -3.22
C PHE A 33 -6.85 6.85 -4.71
N GLU A 34 -5.90 7.20 -5.57
CA GLU A 34 -6.01 7.01 -7.01
C GLU A 34 -5.06 5.89 -7.44
N TYR A 35 -5.60 4.88 -8.12
CA TYR A 35 -4.83 3.74 -8.62
C TYR A 35 -4.65 3.87 -10.13
N SER A 36 -3.44 3.66 -10.61
CA SER A 36 -3.12 3.80 -12.03
C SER A 36 -2.05 2.80 -12.48
N ALA A 37 -1.80 2.72 -13.79
CA ALA A 37 -0.78 1.87 -14.40
C ALA A 37 -0.85 0.36 -14.01
N LEU A 38 -2.07 -0.16 -13.81
CA LEU A 38 -2.29 -1.56 -13.45
C LEU A 38 -1.71 -2.51 -14.50
N THR A 39 -0.84 -3.41 -14.04
CA THR A 39 -0.29 -4.52 -14.82
C THR A 39 -0.52 -5.82 -14.08
N ILE A 40 -1.03 -6.83 -14.78
CA ILE A 40 -1.23 -8.18 -14.26
C ILE A 40 -0.44 -9.15 -15.15
N MET A 41 0.47 -9.91 -14.55
CA MET A 41 1.34 -10.85 -15.23
C MET A 41 1.15 -12.26 -14.65
N PRO A 42 0.39 -13.14 -15.34
CA PRO A 42 0.29 -14.54 -14.96
C PRO A 42 1.68 -15.18 -14.90
N GLN A 43 2.00 -15.85 -13.78
CA GLN A 43 3.24 -16.60 -13.59
C GLN A 43 3.00 -18.12 -13.72
N ALA A 44 1.78 -18.56 -13.38
CA ALA A 44 1.28 -19.93 -13.51
C ALA A 44 -0.25 -19.92 -13.57
N SER A 45 -0.88 -21.09 -13.74
CA SER A 45 -2.35 -21.25 -13.71
C SER A 45 -3.00 -20.74 -12.43
N GLU A 46 -2.24 -20.73 -11.34
CA GLU A 46 -2.67 -20.39 -9.99
C GLU A 46 -1.83 -19.27 -9.37
N GLN A 47 -1.01 -18.56 -10.16
CA GLN A 47 -0.17 -17.48 -9.65
C GLN A 47 -0.11 -16.31 -10.61
N ALA A 48 -0.20 -15.09 -10.09
CA ALA A 48 -0.02 -13.86 -10.84
C ALA A 48 0.80 -12.85 -10.03
N ALA A 49 1.65 -12.09 -10.74
CA ALA A 49 2.24 -10.87 -10.22
C ALA A 49 1.38 -9.69 -10.66
N VAL A 50 1.14 -8.73 -9.76
CA VAL A 50 0.35 -7.52 -10.03
C VAL A 50 1.18 -6.32 -9.63
N SER A 51 1.19 -5.27 -10.44
CA SER A 51 1.80 -4.00 -10.08
C SER A 51 0.92 -2.83 -10.48
N TYR A 52 0.95 -1.76 -9.69
CA TYR A 52 0.19 -0.53 -9.95
C TYR A 52 0.78 0.64 -9.16
N GLU A 53 0.49 1.85 -9.63
CA GLU A 53 0.84 3.08 -8.93
C GLU A 53 -0.33 3.53 -8.04
N ILE A 54 -0.01 4.04 -6.86
CA ILE A 54 -0.94 4.62 -5.90
C ILE A 54 -0.59 6.09 -5.71
N LEU A 55 -1.57 6.97 -5.88
CA LEU A 55 -1.49 8.35 -5.42
C LEU A 55 -2.42 8.52 -4.21
N PHE A 56 -1.81 8.65 -3.04
CA PHE A 56 -2.49 9.04 -1.81
C PHE A 56 -2.62 10.56 -1.74
N LYS A 57 -3.82 11.05 -1.44
CA LYS A 57 -4.12 12.47 -1.23
C LYS A 57 -4.81 12.66 0.13
N GLU A 58 -4.32 13.62 0.91
CA GLU A 58 -4.93 14.08 2.16
C GLU A 58 -4.74 15.59 2.24
N GLN A 59 -5.80 16.37 2.00
CA GLN A 59 -5.76 17.83 1.96
C GLN A 59 -4.57 18.33 1.10
N ASP A 60 -3.57 18.95 1.73
CA ASP A 60 -2.41 19.53 1.06
C ASP A 60 -1.29 18.51 0.82
N MET A 61 -1.41 17.26 1.27
CA MET A 61 -0.38 16.24 1.13
C MET A 61 -0.70 15.27 0.01
N GLN A 62 0.26 15.09 -0.90
CA GLN A 62 0.24 14.02 -1.89
C GLN A 62 1.44 13.10 -1.75
N VAL A 63 1.22 11.79 -1.85
CA VAL A 63 2.27 10.77 -1.79
C VAL A 63 2.05 9.76 -2.91
N LYS A 64 3.06 9.59 -3.76
CA LYS A 64 3.08 8.50 -4.75
C LYS A 64 3.75 7.26 -4.17
N ALA A 65 3.21 6.10 -4.51
CA ALA A 65 3.81 4.81 -4.21
C ALA A 65 3.66 3.86 -5.41
N LEU A 66 4.60 2.93 -5.54
CA LEU A 66 4.51 1.78 -6.43
C LEU A 66 4.21 0.54 -5.59
N SER A 67 3.17 -0.20 -5.94
CA SER A 67 2.84 -1.46 -5.29
C SER A 67 3.15 -2.63 -6.22
N LEU A 68 3.74 -3.68 -5.63
CA LEU A 68 3.94 -4.98 -6.26
C LEU A 68 3.36 -6.06 -5.35
N GLU A 69 2.51 -6.89 -5.92
CA GLU A 69 1.79 -7.95 -5.22
C GLU A 69 2.01 -9.28 -5.92
N VAL A 70 2.08 -10.36 -5.15
CA VAL A 70 2.01 -11.72 -5.68
C VAL A 70 0.75 -12.36 -5.15
N TRP A 71 -0.08 -12.83 -6.07
CA TRP A 71 -1.34 -13.49 -5.79
C TRP A 71 -1.24 -14.97 -6.12
N LYS A 72 -1.87 -15.80 -5.28
CA LYS A 72 -2.00 -17.23 -5.50
C LYS A 72 -3.47 -17.64 -5.40
N LYS A 73 -3.92 -18.49 -6.33
CA LYS A 73 -5.22 -19.14 -6.26
C LYS A 73 -5.08 -20.36 -5.36
N GLU A 74 -5.77 -20.34 -4.23
CA GLU A 74 -5.73 -21.45 -3.28
C GLU A 74 -6.63 -22.61 -3.73
N CYS A 75 -6.58 -23.73 -3.02
CA CYS A 75 -7.33 -24.95 -3.33
C CYS A 75 -8.85 -24.74 -3.36
N ASP A 76 -9.37 -23.73 -2.67
CA ASP A 76 -10.78 -23.32 -2.69
C ASP A 76 -11.15 -22.47 -3.91
N GLY A 77 -10.19 -22.23 -4.81
CA GLY A 77 -10.36 -21.43 -6.01
C GLY A 77 -10.32 -19.92 -5.77
N VAL A 78 -10.07 -19.47 -4.54
CA VAL A 78 -10.04 -18.05 -4.18
C VAL A 78 -8.61 -17.52 -4.29
N TRP A 79 -8.46 -16.36 -4.93
CA TRP A 79 -7.19 -15.65 -5.01
C TRP A 79 -6.88 -14.96 -3.68
N ARG A 80 -5.67 -15.16 -3.18
CA ARG A 80 -5.16 -14.48 -1.98
C ARG A 80 -3.80 -13.88 -2.28
N MET A 81 -3.58 -12.67 -1.80
CA MET A 81 -2.27 -12.04 -1.84
C MET A 81 -1.34 -12.78 -0.87
N ILE A 82 -0.26 -13.35 -1.40
CA ILE A 82 0.73 -14.10 -0.62
C ILE A 82 2.01 -13.30 -0.36
N ARG A 83 2.24 -12.23 -1.12
CA ARG A 83 3.34 -11.27 -0.90
C ARG A 83 2.92 -9.86 -1.34
N TRP A 84 3.42 -8.87 -0.63
CA TRP A 84 3.22 -7.45 -0.92
C TRP A 84 4.52 -6.70 -0.69
N TYR A 85 4.88 -5.85 -1.64
CA TYR A 85 5.97 -4.89 -1.57
C TYR A 85 5.41 -3.53 -1.96
N GLU A 86 5.76 -2.50 -1.19
CA GLU A 86 5.38 -1.12 -1.49
C GLU A 86 6.61 -0.24 -1.38
N GLU A 87 6.87 0.52 -2.44
CA GLU A 87 7.89 1.57 -2.44
C GLU A 87 7.18 2.92 -2.47
N LYS A 88 7.36 3.70 -1.41
CA LYS A 88 6.89 5.09 -1.36
C LYS A 88 7.94 5.99 -1.98
N GLY A 89 7.50 6.95 -2.78
CA GLY A 89 8.37 7.99 -3.33
C GLY A 89 9.16 8.69 -2.20
N PRO A 90 10.37 9.21 -2.50
CA PRO A 90 11.22 9.86 -1.51
C PRO A 90 10.45 10.97 -0.78
N ALA A 91 10.79 11.22 0.49
CA ALA A 91 10.11 12.21 1.33
C ALA A 91 10.09 13.63 0.71
N SER A 92 11.03 13.93 -0.20
CA SER A 92 11.09 15.17 -1.00
C SER A 92 10.02 15.29 -2.09
N GLN A 93 9.30 14.22 -2.41
CA GLN A 93 8.13 14.22 -3.32
C GLN A 93 6.80 14.36 -2.56
N ARG A 94 6.83 14.63 -1.25
CA ARG A 94 5.66 15.13 -0.52
C ARG A 94 5.45 16.58 -0.90
N GLU A 95 4.79 16.79 -2.04
CA GLU A 95 4.39 18.12 -2.44
C GLU A 95 3.29 18.60 -1.49
N ARG A 96 3.53 19.74 -0.83
CA ARG A 96 2.44 20.53 -0.25
C ARG A 96 1.76 21.25 -1.41
N VAL A 97 0.50 20.94 -1.64
CA VAL A 97 -0.31 21.70 -2.60
C VAL A 97 -0.60 23.05 -1.96
N THR A 98 0.06 24.11 -2.41
CA THR A 98 -0.35 25.48 -2.08
C THR A 98 -1.56 25.81 -2.95
N VAL A 99 -2.72 25.96 -2.32
CA VAL A 99 -3.89 26.58 -2.96
C VAL A 99 -3.62 28.08 -2.93
N ASP A 100 -3.30 28.66 -4.09
CA ASP A 100 -3.28 30.12 -4.25
C ASP A 100 -4.75 30.61 -4.24
N ASP A 101 -5.07 31.51 -3.30
CA ASP A 101 -6.37 32.19 -3.13
C ASP A 101 -6.70 33.16 -4.30
#